data_AF-H3HEB5-F1
#
_entry.id   AF-H3HEB5-F1
#
_cell.length_a   1.000
_cell.length_b   1.000
_cell.length_c   1.000
_cell.angle_alpha   90.00
_cell.angle_beta   90.00
_cell.angle_gamma   90.00
#
_symmetry.space_group_name_H-M   'P 1'
#
loop_
_entity.id
_entity.type
_entity.pdbx_description
1 polymer ?
#
loop_
_entity_poly.entity_id
_entity_poly.type
_entity_poly.pdbx_seq_one_letter_code
_entity_poly.pdbx_strand_id
1 'polypeptide(L)'
;MSWLWGNETTEQAQFVVSALQTELDERESKIKALEAALRREQNDMTSLLEDEVQELEARRKAIEQDLKGVDALIKEKQRLIQRSRSDALKKKKKGKKSKVEESFPKPAAAVELKPEAAAMQENGKKEATLSPKAKKKQQKKKKAAAASTASAGAAQPTDESKVLPMDKNLKMVAKEEPNVAFIIQRSNNSNTVVYAGCKSPDGKSLDAANPIKVFWIMYEKEGSPREDLNMIERNTAYGVTSKPSDVPGEYMAAIASLRDRDCILRLDKHGNVMALTTINGKKNMVLRRVWGIPTVDYVDIFGVDPITFEPVYEKKKNK
;
A
#
# COMPACT_ATOMS: atom_id res chain seq x y z
N MET A 1 -72.16 -49.57 14.85
CA MET A 1 -71.57 -49.17 13.55
C MET A 1 -70.23 -48.51 13.86
N SER A 2 -69.15 -48.85 13.15
CA SER A 2 -67.80 -48.40 13.52
C SER A 2 -67.44 -47.05 12.90
N TRP A 3 -66.48 -46.37 13.54
CA TRP A 3 -66.06 -45.01 13.25
C TRP A 3 -65.28 -44.93 11.92
N LEU A 4 -65.45 -43.84 11.17
CA LEU A 4 -64.89 -43.67 9.82
C LEU A 4 -64.32 -42.26 9.58
N TRP A 5 -63.62 -41.70 10.57
CA TRP A 5 -63.07 -40.34 10.56
C TRP A 5 -61.61 -40.27 11.07
N GLY A 6 -60.80 -41.30 10.76
CA GLY A 6 -59.46 -41.47 11.34
C GLY A 6 -58.25 -41.42 10.39
N ASN A 7 -58.43 -41.63 9.08
CA ASN A 7 -57.30 -41.88 8.16
C ASN A 7 -56.66 -40.60 7.60
N GLU A 8 -57.47 -39.64 7.16
CA GLU A 8 -57.01 -38.57 6.26
C GLU A 8 -56.04 -37.59 6.94
N THR A 9 -56.24 -37.27 8.22
CA THR A 9 -55.27 -36.49 9.01
C THR A 9 -53.97 -37.25 9.31
N THR A 10 -54.01 -38.59 9.42
CA THR A 10 -52.78 -39.38 9.58
C THR A 10 -51.99 -39.50 8.27
N GLU A 11 -52.65 -39.60 7.13
CA GLU A 11 -52.01 -39.58 5.80
C GLU A 11 -51.37 -38.21 5.53
N GLN A 12 -52.10 -37.11 5.77
CA GLN A 12 -51.55 -35.75 5.65
C GLN A 12 -50.32 -35.54 6.54
N ALA A 13 -50.32 -36.05 7.77
CA ALA A 13 -49.16 -36.01 8.65
C ALA A 13 -47.95 -36.79 8.09
N GLN A 14 -48.18 -37.97 7.48
CA GLN A 14 -47.13 -38.77 6.84
C GLN A 14 -46.54 -38.09 5.59
N PHE A 15 -47.36 -37.39 4.80
CA PHE A 15 -46.87 -36.59 3.67
C PHE A 15 -46.01 -35.40 4.14
N VAL A 16 -46.40 -34.71 5.21
CA VAL A 16 -45.59 -33.61 5.77
C VAL A 16 -44.27 -34.13 6.36
N VAL A 17 -44.29 -35.25 7.08
CA VAL A 17 -43.06 -35.86 7.64
C VAL A 17 -42.11 -36.34 6.54
N SER A 18 -42.60 -36.98 5.48
CA SER A 18 -41.74 -37.42 4.37
C SER A 18 -41.19 -36.26 3.53
N ALA A 19 -41.96 -35.18 3.34
CA ALA A 19 -41.45 -33.95 2.73
C ALA A 19 -40.35 -33.29 3.58
N LEU A 20 -40.55 -33.18 4.90
CA LEU A 20 -39.55 -32.63 5.83
C LEU A 20 -38.28 -33.49 5.91
N GLN A 21 -38.40 -34.83 5.86
CA GLN A 21 -37.24 -35.71 5.77
C GLN A 21 -36.49 -35.50 4.45
N THR A 22 -37.20 -35.38 3.32
CA THR A 22 -36.58 -35.09 2.01
C THR A 22 -35.83 -33.75 2.03
N GLU A 23 -36.41 -32.70 2.63
CA GLU A 23 -35.72 -31.42 2.84
C GLU A 23 -34.49 -31.53 3.75
N LEU A 24 -34.54 -32.39 4.78
CA LEU A 24 -33.42 -32.62 5.68
C LEU A 24 -32.28 -33.35 4.96
N ASP A 25 -32.56 -34.44 4.26
CA ASP A 25 -31.61 -35.22 3.46
C ASP A 25 -30.95 -34.33 2.38
N GLU A 26 -31.75 -33.46 1.72
CA GLU A 26 -31.22 -32.44 0.81
C GLU A 26 -30.26 -31.48 1.51
N ARG A 27 -30.59 -30.96 2.70
CA ARG A 27 -29.73 -30.04 3.46
C ARG A 27 -28.44 -30.72 3.92
N GLU A 28 -28.51 -31.96 4.41
CA GLU A 28 -27.33 -32.75 4.78
C GLU A 28 -26.42 -33.01 3.57
N SER A 29 -26.99 -33.33 2.40
CA SER A 29 -26.22 -33.50 1.16
C SER A 29 -25.48 -32.22 0.74
N LYS A 30 -26.14 -31.06 0.89
CA LYS A 30 -25.58 -29.72 0.58
C LYS A 30 -24.48 -29.33 1.57
N ILE A 31 -24.68 -29.58 2.87
CA ILE A 31 -23.65 -29.37 3.91
C ILE A 31 -22.42 -30.23 3.60
N LYS A 32 -22.60 -31.53 3.36
CA LYS A 32 -21.52 -32.47 3.03
C LYS A 32 -20.77 -32.08 1.75
N ALA A 33 -21.46 -31.53 0.75
CA ALA A 33 -20.84 -31.00 -0.46
C ALA A 33 -19.98 -29.74 -0.18
N LEU A 34 -20.47 -28.83 0.66
CA LEU A 34 -19.73 -27.64 1.10
C LEU A 34 -18.51 -27.99 1.96
N GLU A 35 -18.62 -28.94 2.89
CA GLU A 35 -17.49 -29.45 3.67
C GLU A 35 -16.42 -30.10 2.78
N ALA A 36 -16.84 -30.85 1.75
CA ALA A 36 -15.94 -31.45 0.78
C ALA A 36 -15.29 -30.42 -0.15
N ALA A 37 -15.96 -29.31 -0.46
CA ALA A 37 -15.36 -28.19 -1.18
C ALA A 37 -14.33 -27.44 -0.32
N LEU A 38 -14.71 -27.06 0.91
CA LEU A 38 -13.83 -26.37 1.86
C LEU A 38 -12.57 -27.19 2.18
N ARG A 39 -12.68 -28.52 2.31
CA ARG A 39 -11.50 -29.39 2.47
C ARG A 39 -10.60 -29.47 1.25
N ARG A 40 -11.12 -29.33 0.03
CA ARG A 40 -10.29 -29.21 -1.17
C ARG A 40 -9.54 -27.88 -1.14
N GLU A 41 -10.23 -26.77 -0.96
CA GLU A 41 -9.61 -25.45 -0.85
C GLU A 41 -8.52 -25.38 0.24
N GLN A 42 -8.75 -26.01 1.40
CA GLN A 42 -7.75 -26.12 2.47
C GLN A 42 -6.53 -26.96 2.06
N ASN A 43 -6.74 -28.10 1.39
CA ASN A 43 -5.64 -28.95 0.91
C ASN A 43 -4.85 -28.27 -0.22
N ASP A 44 -5.55 -27.65 -1.18
CA ASP A 44 -4.96 -26.95 -2.32
C ASP A 44 -4.11 -25.76 -1.85
N MET A 45 -4.63 -24.97 -0.90
CA MET A 45 -3.87 -23.89 -0.25
C MET A 45 -2.68 -24.40 0.56
N THR A 46 -2.77 -25.59 1.17
CA THR A 46 -1.64 -26.20 1.90
C THR A 46 -0.56 -26.66 0.94
N SER A 47 -0.93 -27.33 -0.16
CA SER A 47 -0.01 -27.76 -1.22
C SER A 47 0.75 -26.58 -1.83
N LEU A 48 0.06 -25.48 -2.14
CA LEU A 48 0.69 -24.28 -2.69
C LEU A 48 1.73 -23.68 -1.73
N LEU A 49 1.45 -23.67 -0.43
CA LEU A 49 2.41 -23.20 0.58
C LEU A 49 3.59 -24.17 0.76
N GLU A 50 3.38 -25.48 0.64
CA GLU A 50 4.44 -26.49 0.66
C GLU A 50 5.35 -26.39 -0.58
N ASP A 51 4.78 -26.09 -1.76
CA ASP A 51 5.53 -25.85 -2.99
C ASP A 51 6.33 -24.54 -2.93
N GLU A 52 5.73 -23.43 -2.45
CA GLU A 52 6.44 -22.16 -2.23
C GLU A 52 7.61 -22.32 -1.25
N VAL A 53 7.43 -23.07 -0.16
CA VAL A 53 8.50 -23.36 0.81
C VAL A 53 9.63 -24.17 0.15
N GLN A 54 9.30 -25.18 -0.67
CA GLN A 54 10.31 -25.95 -1.41
C GLN A 54 11.10 -25.10 -2.41
N GLU A 55 10.46 -24.18 -3.15
CA GLU A 55 11.16 -23.25 -4.05
C GLU A 55 12.11 -22.33 -3.25
N LEU A 56 11.63 -21.78 -2.13
CA LEU A 56 12.43 -20.91 -1.25
C LEU A 56 13.62 -21.65 -0.62
N GLU A 57 13.47 -22.91 -0.23
CA GLU A 57 14.58 -23.74 0.24
C GLU A 57 15.59 -24.05 -0.87
N ALA A 58 15.13 -24.39 -2.08
CA ALA A 58 15.99 -24.61 -3.24
C ALA A 58 16.78 -23.34 -3.60
N ARG A 59 16.12 -22.18 -3.60
CA ARG A 59 16.72 -20.87 -3.85
C ARG A 59 17.73 -20.47 -2.77
N ARG A 60 17.40 -20.70 -1.49
CA ARG A 60 18.32 -20.52 -0.36
C ARG A 60 19.58 -21.38 -0.53
N LYS A 61 19.41 -22.65 -0.92
CA LYS A 61 20.51 -23.61 -1.13
C LYS A 61 21.42 -23.21 -2.30
N ALA A 62 20.87 -22.65 -3.37
CA ALA A 62 21.65 -22.08 -4.47
C ALA A 62 22.51 -20.88 -4.00
N ILE A 63 21.90 -19.92 -3.29
CA ILE A 63 22.61 -18.77 -2.71
C ILE A 63 23.73 -19.23 -1.74
N GLU A 64 23.50 -20.29 -0.97
CA GLU A 64 24.52 -20.88 -0.09
C GLU A 64 25.71 -21.51 -0.86
N GLN A 65 25.48 -22.00 -2.09
CA GLN A 65 26.56 -22.47 -2.97
C GLN A 65 27.35 -21.30 -3.57
N ASP A 66 26.66 -20.24 -4.03
CA ASP A 66 27.29 -19.02 -4.54
C ASP A 66 28.19 -18.35 -3.48
N LEU A 67 27.70 -18.23 -2.24
CA LEU A 67 28.47 -17.70 -1.11
C LEU A 67 29.73 -18.53 -0.83
N LYS A 68 29.67 -19.86 -0.90
CA LYS A 68 30.85 -20.74 -0.77
C LYS A 68 31.85 -20.55 -1.92
N GLY A 69 31.37 -20.25 -3.12
CA GLY A 69 32.21 -19.84 -4.26
C GLY A 69 32.93 -18.51 -4.01
N VAL A 70 32.21 -17.52 -3.49
CA VAL A 70 32.77 -16.20 -3.10
C VAL A 70 33.82 -16.36 -2.00
N ASP A 71 33.56 -17.14 -0.95
CA ASP A 71 34.52 -17.43 0.13
C ASP A 71 35.80 -18.11 -0.39
N ALA A 72 35.67 -19.04 -1.34
CA ALA A 72 36.82 -19.68 -1.98
C ALA A 72 37.67 -18.67 -2.75
N LEU A 73 37.06 -17.75 -3.50
CA LEU A 73 37.74 -16.66 -4.20
C LEU A 73 38.41 -15.68 -3.24
N ILE A 74 37.74 -15.29 -2.15
CA ILE A 74 38.32 -14.44 -1.09
C ILE A 74 39.58 -15.09 -0.51
N LYS A 75 39.50 -16.39 -0.18
CA LYS A 75 40.63 -17.18 0.35
C LYS A 75 41.79 -17.30 -0.64
N GLU A 76 41.50 -17.39 -1.94
CA GLU A 76 42.51 -17.35 -3.01
C GLU A 76 43.19 -15.97 -3.11
N LYS A 77 42.43 -14.87 -3.15
CA LYS A 77 43.01 -13.52 -3.23
C LYS A 77 43.81 -13.18 -1.97
N GLN A 78 43.37 -13.61 -0.78
CA GLN A 78 44.15 -13.50 0.46
C GLN A 78 45.51 -14.21 0.37
N ARG A 79 45.56 -15.43 -0.18
CA ARG A 79 46.83 -16.17 -0.42
C ARG A 79 47.75 -15.42 -1.39
N LEU A 80 47.21 -14.83 -2.45
CA LEU A 80 47.98 -14.01 -3.40
C LEU A 80 48.55 -12.73 -2.75
N ILE A 81 47.78 -12.08 -1.88
CA ILE A 81 48.23 -10.92 -1.08
C ILE A 81 49.34 -11.32 -0.09
N GLN A 82 49.21 -12.47 0.59
CA GLN A 82 50.26 -12.99 1.46
C GLN A 82 51.54 -13.34 0.68
N ARG A 83 51.42 -14.02 -0.47
CA ARG A 83 52.55 -14.40 -1.33
C ARG A 83 53.31 -13.17 -1.83
N SER A 84 52.61 -12.22 -2.43
CA SER A 84 53.20 -10.96 -2.94
C SER A 84 53.88 -10.13 -1.84
N ARG A 85 53.29 -10.03 -0.63
CA ARG A 85 53.95 -9.43 0.54
C ARG A 85 55.25 -10.17 0.90
N SER A 86 55.23 -11.51 0.91
CA SER A 86 56.41 -12.33 1.24
C SER A 86 57.54 -12.20 0.20
N ASP A 87 57.20 -12.12 -1.09
CA ASP A 87 58.19 -12.00 -2.16
C ASP A 87 58.73 -10.56 -2.27
N ALA A 88 57.93 -9.54 -1.94
CA ALA A 88 58.42 -8.16 -1.74
C ALA A 88 59.41 -8.06 -0.57
N LEU A 89 59.16 -8.76 0.55
CA LEU A 89 60.09 -8.87 1.68
C LEU A 89 61.40 -9.56 1.26
N LYS A 90 61.34 -10.65 0.48
CA LYS A 90 62.55 -11.30 -0.09
C LYS A 90 63.33 -10.35 -1.01
N LYS A 91 62.65 -9.60 -1.89
CA LYS A 91 63.29 -8.60 -2.76
C LYS A 91 64.00 -7.51 -1.96
N LYS A 92 63.37 -6.95 -0.91
CA LYS A 92 64.02 -6.01 0.03
C LYS A 92 65.24 -6.62 0.73
N LYS A 93 65.15 -7.89 1.16
CA LYS A 93 66.27 -8.58 1.85
C LYS A 93 67.44 -8.89 0.89
N LYS A 94 67.18 -9.20 -0.38
CA LYS A 94 68.22 -9.43 -1.40
C LYS A 94 68.87 -8.11 -1.84
N GLY A 95 68.09 -7.06 -2.07
CA GLY A 95 68.60 -5.71 -2.44
C GLY A 95 69.44 -5.03 -1.35
N LYS A 96 69.30 -5.41 -0.07
CA LYS A 96 70.18 -4.93 1.02
C LYS A 96 71.53 -5.69 1.10
N LYS A 97 71.81 -6.62 0.19
CA LYS A 97 73.08 -7.38 0.13
C LYS A 97 73.94 -7.06 -1.10
N SER A 98 73.56 -6.03 -1.88
CA SER A 98 74.24 -5.62 -3.12
C SER A 98 74.17 -4.10 -3.31
N LYS A 99 74.93 -3.34 -2.50
CA LYS A 99 75.21 -1.92 -2.76
C LYS A 99 76.52 -1.45 -2.08
N VAL A 100 77.62 -1.65 -2.77
CA VAL A 100 78.90 -0.94 -2.65
C VAL A 100 79.34 -0.70 -4.11
N GLU A 101 79.81 0.51 -4.43
CA GLU A 101 80.03 1.04 -5.79
C GLU A 101 78.78 0.97 -6.75
N GLU A 102 78.67 1.76 -7.83
CA GLU A 102 79.52 2.87 -8.32
C GLU A 102 78.66 4.09 -8.77
N SER A 103 79.19 4.96 -9.64
CA SER A 103 78.79 6.36 -9.83
C SER A 103 77.85 6.67 -11.01
N PHE A 104 77.40 7.95 -11.06
CA PHE A 104 76.65 8.62 -12.13
C PHE A 104 77.45 8.72 -13.45
N PRO A 105 76.84 8.93 -14.67
CA PRO A 105 75.83 9.97 -14.92
C PRO A 105 74.70 9.70 -15.95
N LYS A 106 73.89 10.77 -16.13
CA LYS A 106 72.83 11.04 -17.15
C LYS A 106 73.47 11.64 -18.44
N PRO A 107 72.74 12.04 -19.53
CA PRO A 107 71.30 11.90 -19.88
C PRO A 107 71.03 11.43 -21.34
N ALA A 108 69.78 11.44 -21.82
CA ALA A 108 69.30 12.06 -23.10
C ALA A 108 67.98 11.45 -23.67
N ALA A 109 67.49 12.03 -24.77
CA ALA A 109 66.27 11.80 -25.59
C ALA A 109 65.66 10.37 -25.63
N ALA A 110 64.33 10.14 -25.69
CA ALA A 110 63.22 10.77 -26.45
C ALA A 110 63.12 10.36 -27.94
N VAL A 111 62.27 9.36 -28.23
CA VAL A 111 61.74 8.98 -29.56
C VAL A 111 60.28 8.50 -29.37
N GLU A 112 59.44 8.62 -30.41
CA GLU A 112 57.98 8.39 -30.41
C GLU A 112 57.57 7.31 -31.46
N LEU A 113 56.26 7.07 -31.62
CA LEU A 113 55.54 6.37 -32.73
C LEU A 113 55.17 4.86 -32.54
N LYS A 114 53.90 4.62 -32.16
CA LYS A 114 52.74 4.09 -32.96
C LYS A 114 52.97 3.11 -34.15
N PRO A 115 51.93 2.43 -34.72
CA PRO A 115 50.49 2.26 -34.34
C PRO A 115 49.97 0.79 -34.47
N GLU A 116 48.67 0.40 -34.47
CA GLU A 116 47.42 1.04 -33.97
C GLU A 116 46.71 0.10 -32.93
N ALA A 117 45.60 -0.65 -33.08
CA ALA A 117 44.44 -0.84 -34.00
C ALA A 117 43.33 -1.62 -33.21
N ALA A 118 42.04 -1.75 -33.53
CA ALA A 118 41.13 -1.23 -34.58
C ALA A 118 39.79 -0.83 -33.89
N ALA A 119 39.09 0.24 -34.34
CA ALA A 119 37.82 0.22 -35.10
C ALA A 119 36.60 -0.46 -34.41
N MET A 120 35.36 0.06 -34.44
CA MET A 120 34.74 1.07 -35.34
C MET A 120 33.98 2.19 -34.60
N GLN A 121 33.38 3.12 -35.35
CA GLN A 121 32.62 4.30 -34.87
C GLN A 121 31.17 4.30 -35.42
N GLU A 122 30.23 4.86 -34.64
CA GLU A 122 29.14 5.73 -35.14
C GLU A 122 28.62 6.53 -33.92
N ASN A 123 28.77 7.85 -33.77
CA ASN A 123 28.49 9.03 -34.62
C ASN A 123 26.99 9.42 -34.65
N GLY A 124 26.69 10.73 -34.66
CA GLY A 124 25.31 11.24 -34.62
C GLY A 124 25.18 12.73 -34.94
N LYS A 125 23.94 13.15 -35.23
CA LYS A 125 23.47 14.54 -35.48
C LYS A 125 22.04 14.64 -34.90
N LYS A 126 21.58 15.76 -34.30
CA LYS A 126 21.38 17.14 -34.79
C LYS A 126 20.41 17.26 -35.99
N GLU A 127 19.57 18.28 -36.16
CA GLU A 127 19.04 19.35 -35.29
C GLU A 127 18.09 20.27 -36.10
N ALA A 128 16.82 20.43 -35.70
CA ALA A 128 15.88 21.50 -36.11
C ALA A 128 14.63 21.38 -35.20
N THR A 129 14.07 22.36 -34.47
CA THR A 129 13.77 23.80 -34.68
C THR A 129 12.75 24.10 -35.80
N LEU A 130 11.62 24.74 -35.43
CA LEU A 130 11.03 25.89 -36.13
C LEU A 130 9.81 26.49 -35.37
N SER A 131 9.60 27.79 -35.53
CA SER A 131 8.44 28.61 -35.09
C SER A 131 8.60 30.01 -35.68
N PRO A 132 7.53 30.74 -36.11
CA PRO A 132 7.27 32.06 -35.47
C PRO A 132 5.84 32.69 -35.57
N LYS A 133 5.41 33.30 -34.45
CA LYS A 133 4.80 34.66 -34.25
C LYS A 133 3.86 35.33 -35.29
N ALA A 134 2.72 35.83 -34.76
CA ALA A 134 2.16 37.20 -34.97
C ALA A 134 1.36 37.63 -33.70
N LYS A 135 1.60 38.78 -33.03
CA LYS A 135 0.99 40.14 -33.21
C LYS A 135 -0.57 40.16 -33.11
N LYS A 136 -1.29 41.09 -32.44
CA LYS A 136 -1.00 42.51 -32.08
C LYS A 136 -1.95 43.13 -31.00
N LYS A 137 -1.41 43.61 -29.88
CA LYS A 137 -1.58 44.96 -29.24
C LYS A 137 -2.98 45.68 -29.12
N GLN A 138 -3.35 46.02 -27.87
CA GLN A 138 -3.74 47.37 -27.34
C GLN A 138 -5.22 47.93 -27.29
N GLN A 139 -5.55 48.58 -26.15
CA GLN A 139 -6.54 49.67 -25.84
C GLN A 139 -7.99 49.33 -25.36
N LYS A 140 -8.76 50.20 -24.64
CA LYS A 140 -8.49 51.24 -23.57
C LYS A 140 -9.80 51.93 -23.05
N LYS A 141 -10.04 52.01 -21.71
CA LYS A 141 -11.00 52.93 -21.00
C LYS A 141 -12.53 52.69 -21.28
N LYS A 142 -13.55 53.21 -20.55
CA LYS A 142 -13.67 54.19 -19.41
C LYS A 142 -15.04 54.10 -18.68
N LYS A 143 -15.09 54.34 -17.34
CA LYS A 143 -16.20 54.90 -16.49
C LYS A 143 -17.60 54.22 -16.53
N ALA A 144 -18.53 54.39 -15.58
CA ALA A 144 -18.61 55.06 -14.25
C ALA A 144 -19.50 54.16 -13.32
N ALA A 145 -19.41 54.08 -11.99
CA ALA A 145 -19.02 54.97 -10.88
C ALA A 145 -20.18 55.72 -10.18
N ALA A 146 -20.82 55.06 -9.21
CA ALA A 146 -21.56 55.62 -8.06
C ALA A 146 -21.81 54.50 -7.00
N ALA A 147 -22.06 54.80 -5.72
CA ALA A 147 -21.09 55.22 -4.69
C ALA A 147 -21.79 55.41 -3.32
N SER A 148 -21.45 54.61 -2.29
CA SER A 148 -21.73 54.93 -0.88
C SER A 148 -20.98 54.01 0.10
N THR A 149 -20.17 54.62 0.99
CA THR A 149 -19.80 54.23 2.38
C THR A 149 -19.81 52.73 2.78
N ALA A 150 -18.68 52.12 3.20
CA ALA A 150 -18.01 52.30 4.50
C ALA A 150 -18.93 51.97 5.70
N SER A 151 -18.57 51.07 6.63
CA SER A 151 -17.34 51.10 7.46
C SER A 151 -16.78 49.71 7.83
N ALA A 152 -15.70 49.70 8.64
CA ALA A 152 -14.93 48.57 9.15
C ALA A 152 -15.74 47.50 9.93
N GLY A 153 -15.22 46.28 10.15
CA GLY A 153 -13.95 45.71 9.68
C GLY A 153 -13.30 44.77 10.71
N ALA A 154 -13.40 43.46 10.45
CA ALA A 154 -12.63 42.42 11.11
C ALA A 154 -12.13 41.46 10.02
N ALA A 155 -10.82 41.18 9.97
CA ALA A 155 -10.21 40.49 8.84
C ALA A 155 -10.53 38.98 8.86
N GLN A 156 -11.47 38.54 8.02
CA GLN A 156 -11.63 37.13 7.70
C GLN A 156 -10.46 36.69 6.80
N PRO A 157 -9.76 35.57 7.10
CA PRO A 157 -8.90 34.93 6.11
C PRO A 157 -9.78 34.37 4.98
N THR A 158 -9.34 34.54 3.75
CA THR A 158 -10.13 34.25 2.55
C THR A 158 -10.41 32.76 2.34
N ASP A 159 -11.63 32.46 1.88
CA ASP A 159 -12.15 31.10 1.69
C ASP A 159 -11.60 30.43 0.42
N GLU A 160 -10.37 29.93 0.50
CA GLU A 160 -9.79 29.04 -0.51
C GLU A 160 -9.77 27.59 -0.01
N SER A 161 -10.84 26.84 -0.35
CA SER A 161 -10.89 25.36 -0.37
C SER A 161 -10.13 24.67 0.78
N LYS A 162 -10.55 24.92 2.03
CA LYS A 162 -9.79 24.52 3.23
C LYS A 162 -9.87 23.02 3.53
N VAL A 163 -9.21 22.20 2.70
CA VAL A 163 -9.09 20.75 2.87
C VAL A 163 -8.55 20.43 4.27
N LEU A 164 -9.32 19.67 5.05
CA LEU A 164 -8.97 19.21 6.38
C LEU A 164 -7.57 18.57 6.41
N PRO A 165 -6.71 18.88 7.40
CA PRO A 165 -5.33 18.41 7.39
C PRO A 165 -5.21 16.90 7.27
N MET A 166 -4.11 16.50 6.63
CA MET A 166 -3.70 15.13 6.37
C MET A 166 -2.21 15.02 6.72
N ASP A 167 -1.79 13.89 7.31
CA ASP A 167 -0.39 13.62 7.58
C ASP A 167 0.39 13.26 6.30
N LYS A 168 1.72 13.11 6.40
CA LYS A 168 2.59 12.83 5.24
C LYS A 168 2.18 11.56 4.47
N ASN A 169 1.71 10.52 5.18
CA ASN A 169 1.39 9.22 4.60
C ASN A 169 0.04 9.26 3.89
N LEU A 170 -0.99 9.83 4.55
CA LEU A 170 -2.28 10.04 3.91
C LEU A 170 -2.17 10.98 2.69
N LYS A 171 -1.28 11.99 2.73
CA LYS A 171 -0.93 12.86 1.57
C LYS A 171 -0.18 12.16 0.44
N MET A 172 0.40 10.98 0.68
CA MET A 172 0.99 10.16 -0.37
C MET A 172 -0.12 9.40 -1.09
N VAL A 173 -0.89 8.61 -0.34
CA VAL A 173 -2.02 7.83 -0.83
C VAL A 173 -3.08 8.70 -1.52
N ALA A 174 -3.37 9.90 -1.01
CA ALA A 174 -4.37 10.81 -1.60
C ALA A 174 -3.99 11.34 -3.01
N LYS A 175 -2.74 11.18 -3.46
CA LYS A 175 -2.34 11.46 -4.85
C LYS A 175 -2.74 10.34 -5.82
N GLU A 176 -2.77 9.12 -5.33
CA GLU A 176 -3.11 7.91 -6.09
C GLU A 176 -4.61 7.60 -5.99
N GLU A 177 -5.22 7.88 -4.84
CA GLU A 177 -6.65 7.72 -4.56
C GLU A 177 -7.22 8.99 -3.90
N PRO A 178 -7.67 9.97 -4.71
CA PRO A 178 -8.24 11.24 -4.19
C PRO A 178 -9.49 11.09 -3.31
N ASN A 179 -10.15 9.92 -3.32
CA ASN A 179 -11.32 9.60 -2.50
C ASN A 179 -10.98 8.83 -1.21
N VAL A 180 -9.70 8.77 -0.80
CA VAL A 180 -9.29 8.15 0.46
C VAL A 180 -9.91 8.85 1.68
N ALA A 181 -10.59 8.08 2.53
CA ALA A 181 -11.12 8.55 3.80
C ALA A 181 -10.04 8.53 4.89
N PHE A 182 -9.40 7.36 5.04
CA PHE A 182 -8.31 7.08 5.97
C PHE A 182 -7.46 5.89 5.47
N ILE A 183 -6.34 5.63 6.14
CA ILE A 183 -5.44 4.51 5.82
C ILE A 183 -5.05 3.71 7.07
N ILE A 184 -4.69 2.43 6.89
CA ILE A 184 -4.09 1.60 7.94
C ILE A 184 -2.69 1.16 7.48
N GLN A 185 -1.70 1.30 8.36
CA GLN A 185 -0.30 0.97 8.12
C GLN A 185 0.25 0.03 9.20
N ARG A 186 1.26 -0.75 8.83
CA ARG A 186 1.97 -1.69 9.72
C ARG A 186 3.38 -1.19 10.04
N SER A 187 3.99 -1.79 11.06
CA SER A 187 5.40 -1.62 11.40
C SER A 187 6.36 -2.46 10.55
N ASN A 188 5.88 -3.51 9.88
CA ASN A 188 6.73 -4.47 9.14
C ASN A 188 6.99 -4.09 7.68
N ASN A 189 6.09 -3.33 7.04
CA ASN A 189 6.25 -2.86 5.66
C ASN A 189 5.62 -1.49 5.39
N SER A 190 6.05 -0.85 4.29
CA SER A 190 5.47 0.42 3.80
C SER A 190 4.11 0.24 3.13
N ASN A 191 3.76 -0.99 2.73
CA ASN A 191 2.48 -1.34 2.13
C ASN A 191 1.32 -0.85 3.01
N THR A 192 0.33 -0.23 2.39
CA THR A 192 -0.71 0.54 3.09
C THR A 192 -2.10 0.06 2.68
N VAL A 193 -2.97 -0.22 3.65
CA VAL A 193 -4.38 -0.50 3.40
C VAL A 193 -5.11 0.82 3.23
N VAL A 194 -5.85 0.96 2.14
CA VAL A 194 -6.53 2.19 1.74
C VAL A 194 -8.04 2.02 1.84
N TYR A 195 -8.69 2.86 2.63
CA TYR A 195 -10.14 2.91 2.77
C TYR A 195 -10.64 4.11 1.98
N ALA A 196 -11.20 3.87 0.80
CA ALA A 196 -11.64 4.93 -0.12
C ALA A 196 -13.14 4.89 -0.34
N GLY A 197 -13.78 6.05 -0.30
CA GLY A 197 -15.22 6.18 -0.54
C GLY A 197 -15.55 6.04 -2.03
N CYS A 198 -16.54 5.21 -2.34
CA CYS A 198 -17.13 5.16 -3.67
C CYS A 198 -18.17 6.29 -3.77
N LYS A 199 -18.01 7.19 -4.74
CA LYS A 199 -19.00 8.23 -5.04
C LYS A 199 -20.00 7.72 -6.08
N SER A 200 -21.23 8.21 -6.00
CA SER A 200 -22.22 8.06 -7.06
C SER A 200 -21.74 8.73 -8.37
N PRO A 201 -22.31 8.39 -9.54
CA PRO A 201 -21.95 9.00 -10.82
C PRO A 201 -22.04 10.54 -10.84
N ASP A 202 -22.96 11.11 -10.06
CA ASP A 202 -23.13 12.56 -9.90
C ASP A 202 -22.03 13.23 -9.05
N GLY A 203 -21.21 12.45 -8.33
CA GLY A 203 -20.18 12.93 -7.40
C GLY A 203 -20.69 13.56 -6.10
N LYS A 204 -22.01 13.78 -5.98
CA LYS A 204 -22.68 14.50 -4.88
C LYS A 204 -23.01 13.63 -3.66
N SER A 205 -22.96 12.31 -3.80
CA SER A 205 -23.25 11.34 -2.74
C SER A 205 -22.27 10.17 -2.79
N LEU A 206 -22.27 9.35 -1.74
CA LEU A 206 -21.63 8.03 -1.77
C LEU A 206 -22.55 7.03 -2.48
N ASP A 207 -21.94 5.98 -3.05
CA ASP A 207 -22.68 4.85 -3.65
C ASP A 207 -23.54 4.14 -2.59
N ALA A 208 -24.77 3.79 -2.93
CA ALA A 208 -25.73 3.24 -1.96
C ALA A 208 -25.56 1.73 -1.69
N ALA A 209 -24.90 0.99 -2.59
CA ALA A 209 -24.66 -0.44 -2.43
C ALA A 209 -23.26 -0.72 -1.85
N ASN A 210 -22.26 0.04 -2.30
CA ASN A 210 -20.86 -0.13 -1.92
C ASN A 210 -20.21 1.24 -1.61
N PRO A 211 -20.65 1.98 -0.57
CA PRO A 211 -20.17 3.34 -0.27
C PRO A 211 -18.66 3.44 0.03
N ILE A 212 -18.00 2.30 0.27
CA ILE A 212 -16.58 2.19 0.61
C ILE A 212 -15.96 0.95 -0.03
N LYS A 213 -14.72 1.10 -0.51
CA LYS A 213 -13.86 0.01 -0.97
C LYS A 213 -12.57 -0.02 -0.16
N VAL A 214 -11.98 -1.22 0.00
CA VAL A 214 -10.73 -1.43 0.76
C VAL A 214 -9.81 -2.38 0.03
N PHE A 215 -8.56 -1.95 -0.16
CA PHE A 215 -7.51 -2.64 -0.92
C PHE A 215 -6.13 -2.22 -0.40
N TRP A 216 -5.10 -2.98 -0.73
CA TRP A 216 -3.70 -2.62 -0.52
C TRP A 216 -3.18 -1.69 -1.62
N ILE A 217 -2.27 -0.79 -1.26
CA ILE A 217 -1.25 -0.25 -2.16
C ILE A 217 0.10 -0.82 -1.73
N MET A 218 0.75 -1.54 -2.64
CA MET A 218 1.95 -2.33 -2.38
C MET A 218 3.21 -1.52 -2.69
N TYR A 219 3.51 -0.53 -1.84
CA TYR A 219 4.67 0.36 -1.96
C TYR A 219 6.05 -0.33 -1.96
N GLU A 220 6.13 -1.61 -1.60
CA GLU A 220 7.37 -2.42 -1.74
C GLU A 220 7.55 -3.05 -3.13
N LYS A 221 6.50 -3.08 -3.96
CA LYS A 221 6.54 -3.58 -5.34
C LYS A 221 6.72 -2.41 -6.31
N GLU A 222 7.49 -2.64 -7.39
CA GLU A 222 7.70 -1.63 -8.43
C GLU A 222 6.37 -1.18 -9.06
N GLY A 223 6.21 0.12 -9.27
CA GLY A 223 4.95 0.72 -9.74
C GLY A 223 3.85 0.85 -8.68
N SER A 224 4.05 0.36 -7.45
CA SER A 224 3.07 0.41 -6.35
C SER A 224 1.68 -0.13 -6.72
N PRO A 225 1.59 -1.39 -7.18
CA PRO A 225 0.33 -2.01 -7.60
C PRO A 225 -0.69 -2.11 -6.47
N ARG A 226 -1.95 -2.29 -6.88
CA ARG A 226 -3.10 -2.43 -5.98
C ARG A 226 -3.53 -3.88 -5.91
N GLU A 227 -3.79 -4.37 -4.71
CA GLU A 227 -4.16 -5.78 -4.45
C GLU A 227 -5.39 -5.82 -3.53
N ASP A 228 -6.38 -6.65 -3.86
CA ASP A 228 -7.60 -6.80 -3.06
C ASP A 228 -7.33 -7.56 -1.75
N LEU A 229 -8.15 -7.31 -0.73
CA LEU A 229 -8.07 -8.04 0.54
C LEU A 229 -8.49 -9.51 0.36
N ASN A 230 -7.58 -10.44 0.67
CA ASN A 230 -7.87 -11.87 0.77
C ASN A 230 -8.94 -12.12 1.87
N MET A 231 -9.69 -13.22 1.77
CA MET A 231 -10.81 -13.57 2.66
C MET A 231 -10.42 -13.53 4.15
N ILE A 232 -9.24 -14.02 4.52
CA ILE A 232 -8.74 -13.99 5.90
C ILE A 232 -8.54 -12.54 6.38
N GLU A 233 -7.85 -11.72 5.58
CA GLU A 233 -7.60 -10.31 5.91
C GLU A 233 -8.90 -9.51 6.02
N ARG A 234 -9.85 -9.78 5.11
CA ARG A 234 -11.19 -9.20 5.09
C ARG A 234 -11.97 -9.52 6.37
N ASN A 235 -11.98 -10.78 6.80
CA ASN A 235 -12.79 -11.21 7.95
C ASN A 235 -12.14 -10.88 9.31
N THR A 236 -10.81 -10.74 9.37
CA THR A 236 -10.06 -10.55 10.63
C THR A 236 -9.66 -9.10 10.89
N ALA A 237 -9.01 -8.42 9.95
CA ALA A 237 -8.19 -7.25 10.22
C ALA A 237 -8.60 -5.99 9.45
N TYR A 238 -8.91 -6.12 8.15
CA TYR A 238 -9.00 -4.98 7.23
C TYR A 238 -10.31 -4.88 6.46
N GLY A 239 -11.18 -5.89 6.51
CA GLY A 239 -12.50 -5.75 5.89
C GLY A 239 -13.33 -4.67 6.58
N VAL A 240 -14.26 -4.12 5.81
CA VAL A 240 -15.30 -3.23 6.30
C VAL A 240 -16.64 -3.79 5.88
N THR A 241 -17.64 -3.65 6.73
CA THR A 241 -19.05 -3.81 6.35
C THR A 241 -19.73 -2.46 6.48
N SER A 242 -20.62 -2.14 5.55
CA SER A 242 -21.29 -0.83 5.51
C SER A 242 -22.81 -0.97 5.45
N LYS A 243 -23.50 -0.03 6.08
CA LYS A 243 -24.97 0.08 6.13
C LYS A 243 -25.37 1.56 6.05
N PRO A 244 -26.53 1.91 5.48
CA PRO A 244 -27.08 3.26 5.60
C PRO A 244 -27.22 3.69 7.07
N SER A 245 -27.03 4.98 7.34
CA SER A 245 -27.39 5.60 8.62
C SER A 245 -28.84 6.09 8.60
N ASP A 246 -29.39 6.45 9.76
CA ASP A 246 -30.65 7.20 9.88
C ASP A 246 -30.54 8.61 9.24
N VAL A 247 -29.31 9.13 9.09
CA VAL A 247 -29.02 10.42 8.45
C VAL A 247 -28.79 10.25 6.94
N PRO A 248 -29.60 10.89 6.06
CA PRO A 248 -29.44 10.78 4.62
C PRO A 248 -28.05 11.22 4.13
N GLY A 249 -27.37 10.33 3.38
CA GLY A 249 -26.03 10.57 2.85
C GLY A 249 -24.88 10.15 3.78
N GLU A 250 -25.19 9.67 5.00
CA GLU A 250 -24.22 9.06 5.91
C GLU A 250 -24.38 7.53 5.95
N TYR A 251 -23.27 6.82 6.11
CA TYR A 251 -23.23 5.36 6.16
C TYR A 251 -22.42 4.90 7.38
N MET A 252 -22.95 3.97 8.17
CA MET A 252 -22.19 3.30 9.22
C MET A 252 -21.21 2.31 8.58
N ALA A 253 -19.94 2.39 8.94
CA ALA A 253 -18.86 1.54 8.47
C ALA A 253 -18.22 0.80 9.65
N ALA A 254 -18.51 -0.49 9.80
CA ALA A 254 -17.91 -1.33 10.83
C ALA A 254 -16.63 -1.99 10.29
N ILE A 255 -15.48 -1.56 10.83
CA ILE A 255 -14.14 -1.98 10.40
C ILE A 255 -13.68 -3.17 11.27
N ALA A 256 -13.16 -4.23 10.64
CA ALA A 256 -12.85 -5.50 11.31
C ALA A 256 -11.86 -5.38 12.49
N SER A 257 -11.02 -4.35 12.53
CA SER A 257 -10.03 -4.06 13.58
C SER A 257 -10.42 -2.94 14.56
N LEU A 258 -11.52 -2.21 14.31
CA LEU A 258 -12.02 -1.12 15.16
C LEU A 258 -13.45 -1.38 15.66
N ARG A 259 -13.76 -2.65 15.99
CA ARG A 259 -15.10 -3.09 16.45
C ARG A 259 -15.56 -2.46 17.78
N ASP A 260 -14.69 -1.70 18.45
CA ASP A 260 -14.96 -0.95 19.68
C ASP A 260 -15.56 0.45 19.44
N ARG A 261 -15.68 0.90 18.18
CA ARG A 261 -16.18 2.24 17.84
C ARG A 261 -16.89 2.27 16.50
N ASP A 262 -17.99 3.01 16.45
CA ASP A 262 -18.64 3.35 15.18
C ASP A 262 -17.74 4.24 14.32
N CYS A 263 -17.75 4.00 13.01
CA CYS A 263 -17.25 4.95 12.03
C CYS A 263 -18.40 5.36 11.11
N ILE A 264 -18.60 6.66 10.91
CA ILE A 264 -19.62 7.24 10.04
C ILE A 264 -18.91 7.80 8.80
N LEU A 265 -19.21 7.22 7.64
CA LEU A 265 -18.68 7.62 6.35
C LEU A 265 -19.64 8.59 5.65
N ARG A 266 -19.13 9.74 5.20
CA ARG A 266 -19.93 10.75 4.49
C ARG A 266 -19.06 11.61 3.56
N LEU A 267 -19.70 12.55 2.85
CA LEU A 267 -19.01 13.62 2.13
C LEU A 267 -18.99 14.92 2.95
N ASP A 268 -17.91 15.68 2.76
CA ASP A 268 -17.77 17.07 3.21
C ASP A 268 -18.55 18.05 2.31
N LYS A 269 -18.71 19.30 2.75
CA LYS A 269 -19.23 20.42 1.94
C LYS A 269 -18.50 20.59 0.61
N HIS A 270 -17.21 20.25 0.57
CA HIS A 270 -16.35 20.30 -0.62
C HIS A 270 -16.34 18.98 -1.42
N GLY A 271 -17.22 18.01 -1.10
CA GLY A 271 -17.26 16.70 -1.77
C GLY A 271 -16.11 15.75 -1.43
N ASN A 272 -15.30 16.06 -0.41
CA ASN A 272 -14.23 15.19 0.08
C ASN A 272 -14.82 14.02 0.88
N VAL A 273 -14.26 12.81 0.75
CA VAL A 273 -14.68 11.66 1.57
C VAL A 273 -14.13 11.82 2.99
N MET A 274 -14.97 11.56 3.99
CA MET A 274 -14.62 11.62 5.41
C MET A 274 -15.16 10.40 6.16
N ALA A 275 -14.31 9.80 7.01
CA ALA A 275 -14.75 8.91 8.08
C ALA A 275 -14.69 9.66 9.41
N LEU A 276 -15.80 9.73 10.13
CA LEU A 276 -15.91 10.27 11.48
C LEU A 276 -15.96 9.13 12.50
N THR A 277 -15.25 9.25 13.62
CA THR A 277 -15.31 8.27 14.72
C THR A 277 -15.05 8.95 16.07
N THR A 278 -15.00 8.16 17.15
CA THR A 278 -14.51 8.63 18.45
C THR A 278 -13.00 8.40 18.53
N ILE A 279 -12.24 9.44 18.88
CA ILE A 279 -10.79 9.38 19.08
C ILE A 279 -10.44 10.10 20.38
N ASN A 280 -9.82 9.38 21.32
CA ASN A 280 -9.43 9.88 22.65
C ASN A 280 -10.60 10.53 23.40
N GLY A 281 -11.76 9.85 23.41
CA GLY A 281 -13.01 10.33 24.01
C GLY A 281 -13.74 11.44 23.24
N LYS A 282 -13.08 12.16 22.33
CA LYS A 282 -13.73 13.15 21.46
C LYS A 282 -14.54 12.43 20.37
N LYS A 283 -15.85 12.65 20.33
CA LYS A 283 -16.76 12.16 19.26
C LYS A 283 -16.62 12.99 17.99
N ASN A 284 -17.07 12.44 16.86
CA ASN A 284 -17.11 13.11 15.55
C ASN A 284 -15.76 13.64 15.05
N MET A 285 -14.66 12.99 15.44
CA MET A 285 -13.31 13.31 14.96
C MET A 285 -13.06 12.61 13.62
N VAL A 286 -12.40 13.30 12.69
CA VAL A 286 -12.08 12.78 11.36
C VAL A 286 -10.94 11.77 11.48
N LEU A 287 -11.21 10.50 11.23
CA LEU A 287 -10.16 9.47 11.17
C LEU A 287 -9.25 9.75 9.97
N ARG A 288 -7.93 9.72 10.18
CA ARG A 288 -6.93 9.91 9.12
C ARG A 288 -6.03 8.70 8.91
N ARG A 289 -5.50 8.15 9.99
CA ARG A 289 -4.60 6.99 9.92
C ARG A 289 -4.69 6.13 11.17
N VAL A 290 -4.56 4.81 10.98
CA VAL A 290 -4.35 3.85 12.07
C VAL A 290 -3.01 3.14 11.84
N TRP A 291 -2.31 2.82 12.92
CA TRP A 291 -1.00 2.18 12.88
C TRP A 291 -0.93 1.00 13.86
N GLY A 292 -0.50 -0.16 13.38
CA GLY A 292 -0.12 -1.33 14.21
C GLY A 292 -0.94 -2.61 13.99
N ILE A 293 -2.14 -2.54 13.44
CA ILE A 293 -3.02 -3.70 13.17
C ILE A 293 -2.29 -4.77 12.32
N PRO A 294 -2.48 -6.09 12.54
CA PRO A 294 -3.50 -6.72 13.39
C PRO A 294 -3.05 -7.14 14.79
N THR A 295 -1.84 -7.70 14.94
CA THR A 295 -1.44 -8.40 16.17
C THR A 295 -0.36 -7.62 16.91
N VAL A 296 -0.80 -6.67 17.73
CA VAL A 296 0.06 -5.79 18.54
C VAL A 296 -0.56 -5.49 19.90
N ASP A 297 0.29 -5.13 20.87
CA ASP A 297 -0.14 -4.63 22.18
C ASP A 297 -0.88 -3.30 22.11
N TYR A 298 -0.53 -2.42 21.16
CA TYR A 298 -1.06 -1.06 21.05
C TYR A 298 -1.34 -0.68 19.60
N VAL A 299 -2.47 0.01 19.40
CA VAL A 299 -2.86 0.62 18.13
C VAL A 299 -2.83 2.13 18.28
N ASP A 300 -2.09 2.80 17.40
CA ASP A 300 -1.98 4.26 17.36
C ASP A 300 -2.98 4.83 16.34
N ILE A 301 -3.95 5.63 16.80
CA ILE A 301 -5.06 6.17 16.01
C ILE A 301 -4.87 7.69 15.87
N PHE A 302 -4.79 8.16 14.62
CA PHE A 302 -4.59 9.55 14.26
C PHE A 302 -5.81 10.11 13.54
N GLY A 303 -6.26 11.28 13.96
CA GLY A 303 -7.35 12.01 13.35
C GLY A 303 -7.21 13.52 13.45
N VAL A 304 -8.28 14.22 13.10
CA VAL A 304 -8.38 15.69 13.05
C VAL A 304 -9.75 16.11 13.58
N ASP A 305 -9.80 17.19 14.34
CA ASP A 305 -11.05 17.86 14.70
C ASP A 305 -11.60 18.64 13.48
N PRO A 306 -12.83 18.36 12.99
CA PRO A 306 -13.35 18.99 11.78
C PRO A 306 -13.71 20.48 11.95
N ILE A 307 -13.74 21.00 13.17
CA ILE A 307 -14.09 22.39 13.49
C ILE A 307 -12.82 23.20 13.76
N THR A 308 -11.95 22.72 14.65
CA THR A 308 -10.72 23.43 15.04
C THR A 308 -9.55 23.19 14.09
N PHE A 309 -9.61 22.14 13.26
CA PHE A 309 -8.52 21.65 12.40
C PHE A 309 -7.30 21.12 13.19
N GLU A 310 -7.42 20.96 14.51
CA GLU A 310 -6.35 20.41 15.35
C GLU A 310 -6.17 18.90 15.14
N PRO A 311 -4.92 18.39 15.17
CA PRO A 311 -4.67 16.95 15.17
C PRO A 311 -5.10 16.31 16.49
N VAL A 312 -5.77 15.16 16.41
CA VAL A 312 -6.21 14.37 17.57
C VAL A 312 -5.56 12.99 17.50
N TYR A 313 -5.11 12.48 18.64
CA TYR A 313 -4.37 11.22 18.75
C TYR A 313 -4.87 10.40 19.94
N GLU A 314 -4.96 9.10 19.74
CA GLU A 314 -5.27 8.09 20.75
C GLU A 314 -4.27 6.93 20.64
N LYS A 315 -3.66 6.54 21.76
CA LYS A 315 -2.94 5.26 21.88
C LYS A 315 -3.82 4.25 22.60
N LYS A 316 -4.47 3.37 21.84
CA LYS A 316 -5.31 2.29 22.36
C LYS A 316 -4.43 1.10 22.73
N LYS A 317 -4.61 0.50 23.90
CA LYS A 317 -4.11 -0.87 24.16
C LYS A 317 -5.10 -1.88 23.61
N ASN A 318 -4.62 -2.91 22.92
CA ASN A 318 -5.43 -4.08 22.57
C ASN A 318 -5.80 -4.82 23.86
N LYS A 319 -7.04 -5.31 23.94
CA LYS A 319 -7.60 -6.05 25.09
C LYS A 319 -8.06 -7.42 24.64
#